data_AF-A0A166I2G8-F1
#
_entry.id   AF-A0A166I2G8-F1
#
_cell.length_a   1.000
_cell.length_b   1.000
_cell.length_c   1.000
_cell.angle_alpha   90.00
_cell.angle_beta   90.00
_cell.angle_gamma   90.00
#
_symmetry.space_group_name_H-M   'P 1'
#
loop_
_entity.id
_entity.type
_entity.pdbx_description
1 polymer ?
#
loop_
_entity_poly.entity_id
_entity_poly.type
_entity_poly.pdbx_seq_one_letter_code
_entity_poly.pdbx_strand_id
1 'polypeptide(L)'
;LGNDDEEWHGLDYRRLWPRLQAIAVSALQEPLDAAALRLNIHKLQEVGHPIRKLLLPAECVGVEGIMELKELVDIKDFVDDFPRPFQPF
;
A
#
# COMPACT_ATOMS: atom_id res chain seq x y z
N LEU A 1 6.19 -31.58 -12.85
CA LEU A 1 5.82 -30.15 -13.01
C LEU A 1 4.74 -29.90 -11.98
N GLY A 2 5.16 -29.68 -10.73
CA GLY A 2 4.27 -29.17 -9.69
C GLY A 2 4.11 -27.70 -9.96
N ASN A 3 2.95 -27.31 -10.48
CA ASN A 3 2.49 -25.95 -10.38
C ASN A 3 1.88 -25.88 -8.98
N ASP A 4 2.66 -25.32 -8.05
CA ASP A 4 2.21 -24.90 -6.72
C ASP A 4 1.67 -23.47 -6.84
N ASP A 5 0.75 -23.25 -7.78
CA ASP A 5 -0.23 -22.18 -7.68
C ASP A 5 -1.22 -22.60 -6.59
N GLU A 6 -0.82 -22.41 -5.33
CA GLU A 6 -1.72 -22.42 -4.19
C GLU A 6 -2.81 -21.38 -4.44
N GLU A 7 -3.86 -21.87 -5.09
CA GLU A 7 -5.18 -21.30 -5.23
C GLU A 7 -5.71 -21.04 -3.82
N TRP A 8 -5.45 -19.85 -3.28
CA TRP A 8 -6.05 -19.35 -2.06
C TRP A 8 -7.55 -19.07 -2.26
N HIS A 9 -8.34 -20.11 -2.54
CA HIS A 9 -9.80 -20.07 -2.58
C HIS A 9 -10.36 -20.20 -1.17
N GLY A 10 -11.01 -19.15 -0.67
CA GLY A 10 -11.92 -19.35 0.47
C GLY A 10 -12.30 -18.13 1.32
N LEU A 11 -11.59 -17.01 1.22
CA LEU A 11 -12.02 -15.78 1.88
C LEU A 11 -12.63 -14.87 0.83
N ASP A 12 -13.86 -14.40 1.04
CA ASP A 12 -14.41 -13.28 0.29
C ASP A 12 -13.59 -12.03 0.67
N TYR A 13 -12.39 -11.89 0.08
CA TYR A 13 -11.44 -10.80 0.33
C TYR A 13 -12.06 -9.44 0.04
N ARG A 14 -13.17 -9.39 -0.71
CA ARG A 14 -14.01 -8.20 -0.88
C ARG A 14 -14.60 -7.70 0.45
N ARG A 15 -14.57 -8.51 1.52
CA ARG A 15 -15.04 -8.18 2.87
C ARG A 15 -13.94 -8.13 3.92
N LEU A 16 -12.68 -8.40 3.57
CA LEU A 16 -11.58 -8.21 4.52
C LEU A 16 -11.36 -6.69 4.68
N TRP A 17 -11.45 -6.23 5.92
CA TRP A 17 -11.34 -4.83 6.31
C TRP A 17 -12.32 -3.85 5.63
N PRO A 18 -13.65 -4.02 5.81
CA PRO A 18 -14.67 -3.20 5.14
C PRO A 18 -14.65 -1.71 5.54
N ARG A 19 -13.80 -1.34 6.51
CA ARG A 19 -13.63 0.03 7.01
C ARG A 19 -12.20 0.55 6.85
N LEU A 20 -11.30 -0.20 6.23
CA LEU A 20 -9.90 0.21 6.06
C LEU A 20 -9.83 1.33 5.01
N GLN A 21 -9.47 2.51 5.48
CA GLN A 21 -9.44 3.73 4.68
C GLN A 21 -8.03 4.24 4.43
N ALA A 22 -7.07 3.82 5.25
CA ALA A 22 -5.71 4.29 5.24
C ALA A 22 -4.72 3.13 5.41
N ILE A 23 -3.64 3.14 4.62
CA ILE A 23 -2.53 2.20 4.75
C ILE A 23 -1.25 3.04 4.92
N ALA A 24 -0.39 2.65 5.87
CA ALA A 24 0.94 3.22 6.02
C ALA A 24 1.99 2.22 5.55
N VAL A 25 3.02 2.69 4.85
CA VAL A 25 4.06 1.84 4.26
C VAL A 25 5.43 2.33 4.72
N SER A 26 6.09 1.62 5.63
CA SER A 26 7.36 2.08 6.23
C SER A 26 8.63 1.60 5.56
N ALA A 27 8.61 0.43 4.95
CA ALA A 27 9.79 -0.19 4.34
C ALA A 27 9.69 -0.15 2.81
N LEU A 28 9.61 1.06 2.25
CA LEU A 28 9.64 1.24 0.80
C LEU A 28 11.09 1.22 0.30
N GLN A 29 11.41 0.29 -0.59
CA GLN A 29 12.68 0.30 -1.30
C GLN A 29 12.58 1.27 -2.47
N GLU A 30 13.53 2.20 -2.58
CA GLU A 30 13.63 3.08 -3.74
C GLU A 30 14.20 2.32 -4.94
N PRO A 31 13.72 2.59 -6.17
CA PRO A 31 12.68 3.56 -6.52
C PRO A 31 11.24 3.03 -6.28
N LEU A 32 10.35 3.91 -5.80
CA LEU A 32 8.91 3.61 -5.66
C LEU A 32 8.27 3.35 -7.03
N ASP A 33 7.74 2.14 -7.24
CA ASP A 33 6.90 1.83 -8.40
C ASP A 33 5.48 2.38 -8.19
N ALA A 34 5.31 3.65 -8.52
CA ALA A 34 4.03 4.34 -8.37
C ALA A 34 2.93 3.76 -9.28
N ALA A 35 3.29 3.22 -10.45
CA ALA A 35 2.33 2.64 -11.39
C ALA A 35 1.73 1.34 -10.83
N ALA A 36 2.57 0.46 -10.26
CA ALA A 36 2.10 -0.76 -9.60
C ALA A 36 1.22 -0.44 -8.39
N LEU A 37 1.63 0.54 -7.59
CA LEU A 37 0.85 0.98 -6.42
C LEU A 37 -0.52 1.56 -6.83
N ARG A 38 -0.56 2.36 -7.91
CA ARG A 38 -1.78 2.91 -8.48
C ARG A 38 -2.73 1.82 -8.94
N LEU A 39 -2.21 0.82 -9.66
CA LEU A 39 -2.99 -0.34 -10.11
C LEU A 39 -3.60 -1.12 -8.92
N ASN A 40 -2.83 -1.32 -7.85
CA ASN A 40 -3.31 -2.03 -6.66
C ASN A 40 -4.41 -1.24 -5.92
N ILE A 41 -4.23 0.06 -5.77
CA ILE A 41 -5.24 0.94 -5.16
C ILE A 41 -6.54 0.91 -5.98
N HIS A 42 -6.43 1.03 -7.31
CA HIS A 42 -7.59 0.97 -8.21
C HIS A 42 -8.36 -0.35 -8.04
N LYS A 43 -7.66 -1.49 -8.07
CA LYS A 43 -8.27 -2.81 -7.86
C LYS A 43 -9.01 -2.91 -6.52
N LEU A 44 -8.45 -2.34 -5.45
CA LEU A 44 -9.11 -2.30 -4.14
C LEU A 44 -10.40 -1.46 -4.18
N GLN A 45 -10.36 -0.30 -4.82
CA GLN A 45 -11.54 0.56 -4.97
C GLN A 45 -12.63 -0.09 -5.84
N GLU A 46 -12.26 -0.76 -6.95
CA GLU A 46 -13.19 -1.48 -7.83
C GLU A 46 -13.97 -2.58 -7.12
N VAL A 47 -13.36 -3.24 -6.13
CA VAL A 47 -14.04 -4.26 -5.31
C VAL A 47 -14.82 -3.68 -4.13
N GLY A 48 -14.96 -2.35 -4.04
CA GLY A 48 -15.77 -1.64 -3.04
C GLY A 48 -15.03 -1.30 -1.75
N HIS A 49 -13.70 -1.40 -1.72
CA HIS A 49 -12.93 -1.08 -0.54
C HIS A 49 -12.81 0.45 -0.35
N PRO A 50 -13.04 1.00 0.86
CA PRO A 50 -13.10 2.45 1.07
C PRO A 50 -11.71 3.10 1.20
N ILE A 51 -10.68 2.51 0.58
CA ILE A 51 -9.31 3.03 0.66
C ILE A 51 -9.23 4.39 -0.02
N ARG A 52 -8.73 5.38 0.72
CA ARG A 52 -8.68 6.78 0.28
C ARG A 52 -7.42 7.52 0.72
N LYS A 53 -6.53 6.85 1.46
CA LYS A 53 -5.31 7.45 2.00
C LYS A 53 -4.16 6.46 1.99
N LEU A 54 -2.98 6.94 1.62
CA LEU A 54 -1.72 6.25 1.76
C LEU A 54 -0.74 7.13 2.51
N LEU A 55 -0.08 6.57 3.52
CA LEU A 55 0.98 7.23 4.26
C LEU A 55 2.32 6.64 3.82
N LEU A 56 3.19 7.49 3.29
CA LEU A 56 4.49 7.12 2.75
C LEU A 56 5.62 7.78 3.55
N PRO A 57 6.83 7.22 3.55
CA PRO A 57 7.98 7.89 4.15
C PRO A 57 8.21 9.24 3.43
N ALA A 58 8.67 10.26 4.17
CA ALA A 58 8.81 11.61 3.64
C ALA A 58 9.72 11.67 2.41
N GLU A 59 10.72 10.79 2.34
CA GLU A 59 11.66 10.66 1.23
C GLU A 59 10.96 10.26 -0.08
N CYS A 60 9.88 9.48 0.03
CA CYS A 60 9.11 9.02 -1.11
C CYS A 60 8.20 10.13 -1.68
N VAL A 61 7.64 11.03 -0.86
CA VAL A 61 6.56 11.97 -1.22
C VAL A 61 6.93 12.94 -2.37
N GLY A 62 8.21 13.16 -2.62
CA GLY A 62 8.74 14.04 -3.67
C GLY A 62 9.03 13.37 -5.03
N VAL A 63 8.87 12.04 -5.16
CA VAL A 63 9.19 11.32 -6.39
C VAL A 63 8.12 11.58 -7.46
N GLU A 64 8.54 11.79 -8.72
CA GLU A 64 7.69 12.17 -9.87
C GLU A 64 6.46 11.26 -10.04
N GLY A 65 6.56 9.96 -9.72
CA GLY A 65 5.45 9.01 -9.78
C GLY A 65 4.29 9.25 -8.80
N ILE A 66 4.47 10.05 -7.75
CA ILE A 66 3.42 10.26 -6.73
C ILE A 66 2.27 11.15 -7.20
N MET A 67 2.48 11.99 -8.21
CA MET A 67 1.40 12.81 -8.75
C MET A 67 0.23 11.97 -9.25
N GLU A 68 0.50 10.85 -9.93
CA GLU A 68 -0.54 9.95 -10.43
C GLU A 68 -1.30 9.23 -9.31
N LEU A 69 -0.62 8.98 -8.18
CA LEU A 69 -1.23 8.37 -7.00
C LEU A 69 -2.19 9.33 -6.28
N LYS A 70 -1.86 10.64 -6.27
CA LYS A 70 -2.69 11.69 -5.67
C LYS A 70 -4.05 11.86 -6.35
N GLU A 71 -4.21 11.38 -7.59
CA GLU A 71 -5.49 11.37 -8.28
C GLU A 71 -6.47 10.33 -7.71
N LEU A 72 -5.96 9.24 -7.11
CA LEU A 72 -6.78 8.15 -6.57
C LEU A 72 -6.97 8.22 -5.05
N VAL A 73 -5.94 8.67 -4.32
CA VAL A 73 -5.93 8.68 -2.85
C VAL A 73 -5.17 9.89 -2.29
N ASP A 74 -5.50 10.29 -1.07
CA ASP A 74 -4.74 11.27 -0.31
C ASP A 74 -3.36 10.68 0.07
N ILE A 75 -2.28 11.36 -0.29
CA ILE A 75 -0.91 10.97 0.07
C ILE A 75 -0.44 11.86 1.21
N LYS A 76 -0.07 11.24 2.33
CA LYS A 76 0.57 11.93 3.45
C LYS A 76 1.94 11.35 3.72
N ASP A 77 2.81 12.17 4.28
CA ASP A 77 4.01 11.67 4.93
C ASP A 77 3.65 10.95 6.24
N PHE A 78 4.49 10.01 6.65
CA PHE A 78 4.53 9.56 8.03
C PHE A 78 5.97 9.26 8.42
N VAL A 79 6.22 9.34 9.72
CA VAL A 79 7.49 8.93 10.33
C VAL A 79 7.21 7.67 11.14
N ASP A 80 8.02 6.63 10.90
CA ASP A 80 7.98 5.42 11.72
C ASP A 80 8.73 5.66 13.03
N ASP A 81 8.08 6.36 13.95
CA ASP A 81 8.59 6.61 15.31
C ASP A 81 8.46 5.37 16.20
N PHE A 82 8.02 4.23 15.65
CA PHE A 82 7.93 3.00 16.41
C PHE A 82 9.34 2.59 16.85
N PRO A 83 9.58 2.37 18.16
CA PRO A 83 10.88 1.89 18.59
C PRO A 83 11.18 0.62 17.83
N ARG A 84 12.42 0.46 17.35
CA ARG A 84 12.90 -0.77 16.73
C ARG A 84 13.67 -1.58 17.78
N PRO A 85 12.98 -2.23 18.74
CA PRO A 85 13.60 -2.83 19.92
C PRO A 85 14.55 -3.99 19.61
N PHE A 86 14.56 -4.48 18.37
CA PHE A 86 15.31 -5.67 17.96
C PHE A 86 16.31 -5.41 16.81
N GLN A 87 16.64 -4.16 16.50
CA GLN A 87 17.71 -3.89 15.54
C GLN A 87 19.09 -4.16 16.16
N PRO A 88 19.92 -5.02 15.54
CA PRO A 88 21.29 -5.23 15.98
C PRO A 88 22.11 -3.95 15.77
N PHE A 89 22.95 -3.64 16.77
CA PHE A 89 23.88 -2.51 16.78
C PHE A 89 24.88 -2.55 15.61
#